data_AF-A0A9X4RWZ8-F1
#
_entry.id   AF-A0A9X4RWZ8-F1
#
_cell.length_a   1.000
_cell.length_b   1.000
_cell.length_c   1.000
_cell.angle_alpha   90.00
_cell.angle_beta   90.00
_cell.angle_gamma   90.00
#
_symmetry.space_group_name_H-M   'P 1'
#
loop_
_entity.id
_entity.type
_entity.pdbx_description
1 polymer ?
#
loop_
_entity_poly.entity_id
_entity_poly.type
_entity_poly.pdbx_seq_one_letter_code
_entity_poly.pdbx_strand_id
1 'polypeptide(L)'
;MSQELDKSIANAKEMNLKLEQAEKDLAYMEEFLERFPEIKENIKALEKYYFDTREWMQDRERILEEDPDYRLGILSEDGVFNVHVGIYQAVKQMIKEGALYITE
;
A
#
# COMPACT_ATOMS: atom_id res chain seq x y z
N MET A 1 -38.08 8.69 32.67
CA MET A 1 -37.02 7.69 32.39
C MET A 1 -35.95 7.86 33.48
N SER A 2 -35.36 6.78 34.01
CA SER A 2 -34.33 6.95 35.05
C SER A 2 -33.03 7.46 34.43
N GLN A 3 -32.28 8.28 35.16
CA GLN A 3 -30.99 8.82 34.69
C GLN A 3 -29.98 7.72 34.32
N GLU A 4 -30.09 6.55 34.95
CA GLU A 4 -29.26 5.38 34.66
C GLU A 4 -29.60 4.76 33.29
N LEU A 5 -30.88 4.74 32.93
CA LEU A 5 -31.34 4.25 31.62
C LEU A 5 -30.88 5.19 30.50
N ASP A 6 -30.99 6.50 30.70
CA ASP A 6 -30.52 7.50 29.73
C ASP A 6 -29.01 7.38 29.47
N LYS A 7 -28.23 7.20 30.55
CA LYS A 7 -26.78 6.95 30.45
C LYS A 7 -26.46 5.66 29.69
N SER A 8 -27.22 4.59 29.97
CA SER A 8 -27.03 3.30 29.30
C SER A 8 -27.33 3.38 27.80
N ILE A 9 -28.37 4.11 27.41
CA ILE A 9 -28.71 4.36 26.00
C ILE A 9 -27.64 5.19 25.31
N ALA A 10 -27.12 6.24 25.95
CA ALA A 10 -26.05 7.06 25.39
C ALA A 10 -24.78 6.23 25.13
N ASN A 11 -24.38 5.41 26.10
CA ASN A 11 -23.25 4.49 25.95
C ASN A 11 -23.46 3.50 24.80
N ALA A 12 -24.65 2.91 24.70
CA ALA A 12 -24.96 1.95 23.64
C ALA A 12 -24.87 2.60 22.24
N LYS A 13 -25.35 3.83 22.08
CA LYS A 13 -25.22 4.57 20.82
C LYS A 13 -23.76 4.86 20.47
N GLU A 14 -22.95 5.25 21.45
CA GLU A 14 -21.53 5.51 21.23
C GLU A 14 -20.78 4.23 20.82
N MET A 15 -21.08 3.09 21.44
CA MET A 15 -20.50 1.81 21.06
C MET A 15 -20.97 1.35 19.68
N ASN A 16 -22.24 1.60 19.33
CA ASN A 16 -22.76 1.26 18.00
C ASN A 16 -21.99 2.00 16.88
N LEU A 17 -21.67 3.28 17.09
CA LEU A 17 -20.85 4.04 16.13
C LEU A 17 -19.44 3.44 15.99
N LYS A 18 -18.85 2.95 17.08
CA LYS A 18 -17.54 2.27 17.03
C LYS A 18 -17.62 0.92 16.31
N LEU A 19 -18.70 0.17 16.52
CA LEU A 19 -18.94 -1.10 15.83
C LEU A 19 -19.04 -0.87 14.32
N GLU A 20 -19.88 0.07 13.89
CA GLU A 20 -20.04 0.41 12.47
C GLU A 20 -18.72 0.85 11.81
N GLN A 21 -17.85 1.54 12.56
CA GLN A 21 -16.54 1.92 12.06
C GLN A 21 -15.60 0.71 11.97
N ALA A 22 -15.55 -0.14 13.01
CA ALA A 22 -14.72 -1.33 13.03
C ALA A 22 -15.08 -2.31 11.89
N GLU A 23 -16.35 -2.43 11.53
CA GLU A 23 -16.80 -3.24 10.39
C GLU A 23 -16.28 -2.68 9.05
N LYS A 24 -16.24 -1.35 8.88
CA LYS A 24 -15.66 -0.71 7.69
C LYS A 24 -14.15 -0.90 7.62
N ASP A 25 -13.48 -0.75 8.76
CA ASP A 25 -12.03 -0.92 8.86
C ASP A 25 -11.63 -2.37 8.52
N LEU A 26 -12.39 -3.36 9.01
CA LEU A 26 -12.21 -4.77 8.66
C LEU A 26 -12.34 -4.99 7.16
N ALA A 27 -13.42 -4.52 6.54
CA ALA A 27 -13.64 -4.69 5.11
C ALA A 27 -12.51 -4.07 4.28
N TYR A 28 -12.03 -2.89 4.66
CA TYR A 28 -10.89 -2.24 4.00
C TYR A 28 -9.60 -3.05 4.15
N MET A 29 -9.33 -3.60 5.34
CA MET A 29 -8.17 -4.45 5.57
C MET A 29 -8.21 -5.73 4.73
N GLU A 30 -9.37 -6.39 4.65
CA GLU A 30 -9.57 -7.59 3.83
C GLU A 30 -9.32 -7.30 2.34
N GLU A 31 -9.93 -6.24 1.80
CA GLU A 31 -9.71 -5.82 0.41
C GLU A 31 -8.24 -5.49 0.14
N PHE A 32 -7.58 -4.80 1.07
CA PHE A 32 -6.16 -4.47 0.91
C PHE A 32 -5.27 -5.72 0.91
N LEU A 33 -5.57 -6.71 1.76
CA LEU A 33 -4.82 -7.96 1.83
C LEU A 33 -4.92 -8.77 0.52
N GLU A 34 -6.05 -8.71 -0.17
CA GLU A 34 -6.25 -9.37 -1.46
C GLU A 34 -5.34 -8.81 -2.57
N ARG A 35 -4.82 -7.58 -2.41
CA ARG A 35 -3.96 -6.92 -3.42
C ARG A 35 -2.49 -7.33 -3.37
N PHE A 36 -2.04 -7.97 -2.28
CA PHE A 36 -0.63 -8.34 -2.12
C PHE A 36 -0.04 -9.20 -3.25
N PRO A 37 -0.75 -10.22 -3.78
CA PRO A 37 -0.25 -11.01 -4.90
C PRO A 37 0.07 -10.15 -6.13
N GLU A 38 -0.83 -9.24 -6.50
CA GLU A 38 -0.66 -8.35 -7.64
C GLU A 38 0.46 -7.33 -7.41
N ILE A 39 0.54 -6.74 -6.20
CA ILE A 39 1.65 -5.84 -5.83
C ILE A 39 2.99 -6.57 -5.98
N LYS A 40 3.08 -7.81 -5.50
CA LYS A 40 4.30 -8.62 -5.56
C LYS A 40 4.68 -8.96 -7.01
N GLU A 41 3.70 -9.31 -7.84
CA GLU A 41 3.92 -9.58 -9.26
C GLU A 41 4.47 -8.34 -9.98
N ASN A 42 3.80 -7.20 -9.81
CA ASN A 42 4.19 -5.94 -10.45
C ASN A 42 5.60 -5.51 -10.04
N ILE A 43 5.93 -5.58 -8.74
CA ILE A 43 7.27 -5.17 -8.28
C ILE A 43 8.36 -6.13 -8.74
N LYS A 44 8.11 -7.43 -8.80
CA LYS A 44 9.09 -8.37 -9.37
C LYS A 44 9.33 -8.13 -10.86
N ALA A 45 8.29 -7.77 -11.61
CA ALA A 45 8.45 -7.44 -13.02
C ALA A 45 9.29 -6.17 -13.21
N LEU A 46 9.03 -5.13 -12.41
CA LEU A 46 9.81 -3.89 -12.42
C LEU A 46 11.26 -4.11 -11.97
N GLU A 47 11.47 -4.87 -10.89
CA GLU A 47 12.79 -5.23 -10.39
C GLU A 47 13.60 -5.96 -11.46
N LYS A 48 12.99 -6.95 -12.11
CA LYS A 48 13.65 -7.70 -13.17
C LYS A 48 14.09 -6.78 -14.32
N TYR A 49 13.18 -5.93 -14.78
CA TYR A 49 13.45 -5.00 -15.89
C TYR A 49 14.54 -3.98 -15.56
N TYR A 50 14.56 -3.47 -14.32
CA TYR A 50 15.43 -2.37 -13.91
C TYR A 50 16.78 -2.83 -13.33
N PHE A 51 16.80 -3.89 -12.51
CA PHE A 51 17.99 -4.36 -11.81
C PHE A 51 18.65 -5.58 -12.47
N ASP A 52 17.87 -6.51 -13.01
CA ASP A 52 18.38 -7.83 -13.40
C ASP A 52 18.72 -7.95 -14.88
N THR A 53 17.96 -7.28 -15.74
CA THR A 53 18.16 -7.28 -17.17
C THR A 53 18.67 -5.91 -17.58
N ARG A 54 19.80 -5.82 -18.29
CA ARG A 54 20.30 -4.54 -18.84
C ARG A 54 19.32 -3.86 -19.81
N GLU A 55 18.14 -4.45 -20.01
CA GLU A 55 17.06 -4.03 -20.91
C GLU A 55 16.59 -2.61 -20.59
N TRP A 56 16.35 -2.25 -19.32
CA TRP A 56 15.94 -0.89 -18.98
C TRP A 56 16.93 0.18 -19.49
N MET A 57 18.22 -0.04 -19.26
CA MET A 57 19.27 0.90 -19.68
C MET A 57 19.33 0.99 -21.21
N GLN A 58 19.25 -0.16 -21.88
CA GLN A 58 19.28 -0.24 -23.35
C GLN A 58 18.06 0.44 -23.99
N ASP A 59 16.87 0.21 -23.44
CA ASP A 59 15.64 0.82 -23.92
C ASP A 59 15.66 2.34 -23.69
N ARG A 60 16.10 2.77 -22.50
CA ARG A 60 16.25 4.19 -22.19
C ARG A 60 17.21 4.89 -23.15
N GLU A 61 18.39 4.32 -23.37
CA GLU A 61 19.39 4.89 -24.27
C GLU A 61 18.86 5.00 -25.71
N ARG A 62 18.28 3.92 -26.23
CA ARG A 62 17.71 3.89 -27.59
C ARG A 62 16.60 4.92 -27.76
N ILE A 63 15.64 4.95 -26.82
CA ILE A 63 14.49 5.85 -26.90
C ILE A 63 14.94 7.31 -26.84
N LEU A 64 15.88 7.66 -25.96
CA LEU A 64 16.36 9.04 -25.83
C LEU A 64 17.28 9.46 -26.97
N GLU A 65 17.91 8.52 -27.68
CA GLU A 65 18.64 8.80 -28.92
C GLU A 65 17.69 9.12 -30.08
N GLU A 66 16.58 8.38 -30.20
CA GLU A 66 15.57 8.57 -31.26
C GLU A 66 14.61 9.73 -30.98
N ASP A 67 14.23 9.94 -29.72
CA ASP A 67 13.32 11.00 -29.26
C ASP A 67 13.77 11.55 -27.88
N PRO A 68 14.66 12.57 -27.87
CA PRO A 68 15.17 13.17 -26.63
C PRO A 68 14.09 13.83 -25.77
N ASP A 69 12.92 14.16 -26.33
CA ASP A 69 11.81 14.78 -25.62
C ASP A 69 10.80 13.76 -25.10
N TYR A 70 10.99 12.47 -25.38
CA TYR A 70 10.14 11.41 -24.88
C TYR A 70 10.18 11.31 -23.35
N ARG A 71 9.01 11.19 -22.72
CA ARG A 71 8.88 11.11 -21.25
C ARG A 71 7.98 9.93 -20.87
N LEU A 72 8.58 8.92 -20.27
CA LEU A 72 7.87 7.88 -19.53
C LEU A 72 8.51 7.70 -18.15
N GLY A 73 7.69 7.60 -17.11
CA GLY A 73 8.18 7.45 -15.73
C GLY A 73 9.10 6.24 -15.55
N ILE A 74 8.88 5.16 -16.31
CA ILE A 74 9.72 3.96 -16.28
C ILE A 74 11.16 4.23 -16.75
N LEU A 75 11.40 5.24 -17.58
CA LEU A 75 12.73 5.60 -18.10
C LEU A 75 13.50 6.56 -17.18
N SER A 76 12.90 6.96 -16.06
CA SER A 76 13.59 7.76 -15.04
C SER A 76 14.61 6.92 -14.28
N GLU A 77 15.72 7.56 -13.86
CA GLU A 77 16.80 6.89 -13.11
C GLU A 77 16.37 6.48 -11.70
N ASP A 78 15.33 7.09 -11.15
CA ASP A 78 14.90 6.81 -9.76
C ASP A 78 13.52 6.17 -9.67
N GLY A 79 12.75 6.08 -10.76
CA GLY A 79 11.33 5.71 -10.70
C GLY A 79 11.09 4.34 -10.10
N VAL A 80 11.75 3.31 -10.64
CA VAL A 80 11.61 1.93 -10.15
C VAL A 80 12.21 1.79 -8.75
N PHE A 81 13.39 2.37 -8.51
CA PHE A 81 14.06 2.31 -7.22
C PHE A 81 13.20 2.92 -6.09
N ASN A 82 12.61 4.10 -6.33
CA ASN A 82 11.77 4.78 -5.35
C ASN A 82 10.52 3.97 -5.00
N VAL A 83 9.86 3.38 -6.01
CA VAL A 83 8.68 2.52 -5.78
C VAL A 83 9.06 1.24 -5.04
N HIS A 84 10.17 0.60 -5.42
CA HIS A 84 10.70 -0.59 -4.75
C HIS A 84 10.96 -0.33 -3.25
N VAL A 85 11.71 0.72 -2.94
CA VAL A 85 12.00 1.11 -1.55
C VAL A 85 10.74 1.50 -0.80
N GLY A 86 9.84 2.26 -1.43
CA GLY A 86 8.59 2.70 -0.83
C GLY A 86 7.69 1.54 -0.41
N ILE A 87 7.52 0.54 -1.27
CA ILE A 87 6.73 -0.66 -0.96
C ILE A 87 7.39 -1.48 0.14
N TYR A 88 8.72 -1.66 0.08
CA TYR A 88 9.44 -2.38 1.14
C TYR A 88 9.26 -1.73 2.51
N GLN A 89 9.38 -0.40 2.58
CA GLN A 89 9.18 0.37 3.81
C GLN A 89 7.72 0.28 4.30
N ALA A 90 6.75 0.41 3.41
CA ALA A 90 5.33 0.29 3.75
C ALA A 90 5.00 -1.09 4.33
N VAL A 91 5.45 -2.17 3.69
CA VAL A 91 5.22 -3.54 4.18
C VAL A 91 5.90 -3.76 5.53
N LYS A 92 7.12 -3.26 5.72
CA LYS A 92 7.81 -3.35 7.02
C LYS A 92 7.03 -2.64 8.12
N GLN A 93 6.49 -1.46 7.83
CA GLN A 93 5.67 -0.71 8.77
C GLN A 93 4.36 -1.44 9.08
N MET A 94 3.71 -2.05 8.08
CA MET A 94 2.51 -2.87 8.28
C MET A 94 2.76 -4.06 9.20
N ILE A 95 3.87 -4.77 9.00
CA ILE A 95 4.26 -5.89 9.87
C ILE A 95 4.46 -5.41 11.32
N LYS A 96 5.12 -4.27 11.50
CA LYS A 96 5.36 -3.69 12.83
C LYS A 96 4.05 -3.35 13.53
N GLU A 97 3.17 -2.59 12.88
CA GLU A 97 1.90 -2.16 13.49
C GLU A 97 0.96 -3.35 13.71
N GLY A 98 0.94 -4.32 12.80
CA GLY A 98 0.20 -5.57 12.98
C GLY A 98 0.71 -6.39 14.16
N ALA A 99 2.03 -6.43 14.38
CA ALA A 99 2.62 -7.09 15.55
C ALA A 99 2.24 -6.39 16.85
N LEU A 100 2.30 -5.06 16.90
CA LEU A 100 1.87 -4.29 18.08
C LEU A 100 0.41 -4.55 18.41
N TYR A 101 -0.47 -4.53 17.41
CA TYR A 101 -1.91 -4.75 17.56
C TYR A 101 -2.29 -6.11 18.20
N ILE A 102 -1.48 -7.16 18.00
CA ILE A 102 -1.76 -8.50 18.55
C ILE A 102 -1.06 -8.78 19.89
N THR A 103 -0.12 -7.91 20.30
CA THR A 103 0.68 -8.10 21.53
C THR A 103 0.27 -7.20 22.68
N GLU A 104 -0.48 -6.14 22.41
CA GLU A 104 -1.11 -5.26 23.41
C GLU A 104 -2.52 -5.75 23.76
#